data_AF-A0ABD6E5S7-F1
#
_entry.id   AF-A0ABD6E5S7-F1
#
_cell.length_a   1.000
_cell.length_b   1.000
_cell.length_c   1.000
_cell.angle_alpha   90.00
_cell.angle_beta   90.00
_cell.angle_gamma   90.00
#
_symmetry.space_group_name_H-M   'P 1'
#
loop_
_entity.id
_entity.type
_entity.pdbx_description
1 polymer ?
#
loop_
_entity_poly.entity_id
_entity_poly.type
_entity_poly.pdbx_seq_one_letter_code
_entity_poly.pdbx_strand_id
1 'polypeptide(L)'
;MFAEANLQKAFLQCLMAAAHQFDHQLQKKLLKAAALGKALSRCQDSSQFGDTCRVIRVLNAIRQPYIGIAISFTQSTELKMTSLINRLIDIEHWPLAMEFCKYMHLPVVDGAYRVLALWALSKIEKAREEKEKGRTPDYGSISELIVGQFAAYPEISFADVAMKAVDANLPEMAEILLEKETRPYRQVEMLLKLDKTEKALAKAARSQQPDLMHLVLAHIKRTWRKEKADLLIRKIPQAFCLYQDCLREEAPRHLLALYQQEDDFAKQALFHLAESSNVSWNPFDMSEKLEFLSKAEKCLTDLKEPSLNQLATDALALLKFGESLDAKPGFGDIDRTNLRSIFIWLAGKQEDSLLEQLRKNFKLSEKQYSTWKIEGLAKAKKWNHLENLVKTKKVTVGYLSLITLCVQYENTELASSFIEKLTSPDDVIKAHVLVGNPVRAAEIAAKRKDLVSLERIYNRFRSNDETARLIQKLLRECRTKPE
;
A
#
# COMPACT_ATOMS: atom_id res chain seq x y z
N MET A 1 -12.61 -35.66 -64.57
CA MET A 1 -13.58 -36.22 -63.60
C MET A 1 -13.41 -37.72 -63.31
N PHE A 2 -13.81 -38.67 -64.17
CA PHE A 2 -13.75 -40.11 -63.83
C PHE A 2 -12.33 -40.65 -63.57
N ALA A 3 -11.34 -40.24 -64.38
CA ALA A 3 -9.95 -40.65 -64.20
C ALA A 3 -9.32 -40.06 -62.91
N GLU A 4 -9.65 -38.83 -62.56
CA GLU A 4 -9.15 -38.16 -61.36
C GLU A 4 -9.70 -38.80 -60.08
N ALA A 5 -10.99 -39.18 -60.05
CA ALA A 5 -11.59 -39.87 -58.92
C ALA A 5 -10.96 -41.26 -58.67
N ASN A 6 -10.66 -42.00 -59.74
CA ASN A 6 -9.98 -43.30 -59.65
C ASN A 6 -8.52 -43.15 -59.18
N LEU A 7 -7.82 -42.11 -59.62
CA LEU A 7 -6.47 -41.80 -59.16
C LEU A 7 -6.44 -41.43 -57.67
N GLN A 8 -7.39 -40.64 -57.20
CA GLN A 8 -7.53 -40.31 -55.77
C GLN A 8 -7.78 -41.56 -54.92
N LYS A 9 -8.67 -42.46 -55.38
CA LYS A 9 -8.94 -43.73 -54.70
C LYS A 9 -7.70 -44.62 -54.65
N ALA A 10 -6.99 -44.76 -55.77
CA ALA A 10 -5.77 -45.56 -55.84
C ALA A 10 -4.67 -44.99 -54.92
N PHE A 11 -4.50 -43.67 -54.89
CA PHE A 11 -3.59 -43.00 -53.98
C PHE A 11 -3.92 -43.32 -52.50
N LEU A 12 -5.19 -43.15 -52.09
CA LEU A 12 -5.60 -43.39 -50.71
C LEU A 12 -5.42 -44.86 -50.33
N GLN A 13 -5.73 -45.79 -51.24
CA GLN A 13 -5.51 -47.21 -51.03
C GLN A 13 -4.02 -47.55 -50.88
N CYS A 14 -3.14 -47.01 -51.72
CA CYS A 14 -1.70 -47.20 -51.59
C CYS A 14 -1.16 -46.60 -50.28
N LEU A 15 -1.67 -45.44 -49.85
CA LEU A 15 -1.27 -44.79 -48.61
C LEU A 15 -1.70 -45.58 -47.38
N MET A 16 -2.95 -46.03 -47.32
CA MET A 16 -3.45 -46.86 -46.22
C MET A 16 -2.77 -48.25 -46.21
N ALA A 17 -2.58 -48.87 -47.37
CA ALA A 17 -1.85 -50.13 -47.48
C ALA A 17 -0.40 -49.99 -46.96
N ALA A 18 0.27 -48.87 -47.27
CA ALA A 18 1.59 -48.58 -46.72
C ALA A 18 1.56 -48.42 -45.19
N ALA A 19 0.51 -47.81 -44.63
CA ALA A 19 0.37 -47.61 -43.19
C ALA A 19 0.19 -48.92 -42.42
N HIS A 20 -0.55 -49.87 -42.98
CA HIS A 20 -0.77 -51.19 -42.37
C HIS A 20 0.40 -52.17 -42.55
N GLN A 21 1.34 -51.89 -43.44
CA GLN A 21 2.45 -52.79 -43.73
C GLN A 21 3.57 -52.71 -42.69
N PHE A 22 4.10 -53.88 -42.29
CA PHE A 22 5.22 -54.01 -41.34
C PHE A 22 6.58 -54.13 -42.03
N ASP A 23 6.63 -54.67 -43.26
CA ASP A 23 7.86 -54.73 -44.03
C ASP A 23 8.25 -53.35 -44.60
N HIS A 24 9.43 -52.87 -44.20
CA HIS A 24 10.01 -51.61 -44.62
C HIS A 24 10.22 -51.53 -46.14
N GLN A 25 10.55 -52.64 -46.82
CA GLN A 25 10.78 -52.62 -48.27
C GLN A 25 9.48 -52.41 -49.05
N LEU A 26 8.44 -53.17 -48.71
CA LEU A 26 7.11 -53.02 -49.30
C LEU A 26 6.48 -51.67 -48.97
N GLN A 27 6.62 -51.19 -47.73
CA GLN A 27 6.13 -49.88 -47.34
C GLN A 27 6.77 -48.74 -48.15
N LYS A 28 8.10 -48.78 -48.38
CA LYS A 28 8.78 -47.80 -49.25
C LYS A 28 8.28 -47.85 -50.69
N LYS A 29 8.02 -49.03 -51.26
CA LYS A 29 7.47 -49.17 -52.61
C LYS A 29 6.06 -48.56 -52.72
N LEU A 30 5.19 -48.84 -51.75
CA LEU A 30 3.83 -48.30 -51.69
C LEU A 30 3.81 -46.77 -51.48
N LEU A 31 4.70 -46.24 -50.63
CA LEU A 31 4.83 -44.80 -50.44
C LEU A 31 5.35 -44.07 -51.69
N LYS A 32 6.26 -44.70 -52.47
CA LYS A 32 6.68 -44.17 -53.78
C LYS A 32 5.52 -44.14 -54.78
N ALA A 33 4.72 -45.20 -54.84
CA ALA A 33 3.52 -45.24 -55.68
C ALA A 33 2.50 -44.16 -55.28
N ALA A 34 2.28 -43.98 -53.97
CA ALA A 34 1.43 -42.90 -53.45
C ALA A 34 2.02 -41.51 -53.76
N ALA A 35 3.34 -41.30 -53.65
CA ALA A 35 3.97 -40.02 -53.99
C ALA A 35 3.78 -39.65 -55.49
N LEU A 36 3.85 -40.63 -56.39
CA LEU A 36 3.53 -40.44 -57.80
C LEU A 36 2.06 -40.08 -58.01
N GLY A 37 1.14 -40.78 -57.35
CA GLY A 37 -0.30 -40.48 -57.40
C GLY A 37 -0.62 -39.07 -56.88
N LYS A 38 0.09 -38.60 -55.85
CA LYS A 38 0.00 -37.22 -55.34
C LYS A 38 0.48 -36.19 -56.36
N ALA A 39 1.63 -36.42 -57.00
CA ALA A 39 2.19 -35.49 -57.98
C ALA A 39 1.29 -35.30 -59.22
N LEU A 40 0.52 -36.34 -59.57
CA LEU A 40 -0.41 -36.33 -60.70
C LEU A 40 -1.79 -35.71 -60.34
N SER A 41 -2.08 -35.53 -59.05
CA SER A 41 -3.39 -35.04 -58.56
C SER A 41 -3.32 -33.56 -58.17
N ARG A 42 -4.06 -32.69 -58.87
CA ARG A 42 -4.01 -31.22 -58.68
C ARG A 42 -4.75 -30.69 -57.45
N CYS A 43 -5.66 -31.46 -56.86
CA CYS A 43 -6.62 -30.98 -55.84
C CYS A 43 -6.50 -31.66 -54.46
N GLN A 44 -5.34 -32.21 -54.11
CA GLN A 44 -5.23 -33.00 -52.89
C GLN A 44 -4.52 -32.30 -51.74
N ASP A 45 -5.08 -32.49 -50.54
CA ASP A 45 -4.48 -32.05 -49.28
C ASP A 45 -3.12 -32.70 -49.06
N SER A 46 -2.08 -31.86 -49.10
CA SER A 46 -0.70 -32.27 -48.92
C SER A 46 -0.40 -32.79 -47.51
N SER A 47 -1.22 -32.42 -46.54
CA SER A 47 -1.11 -32.73 -45.10
C SER A 47 -1.27 -34.23 -44.83
N GLN A 48 -2.32 -34.86 -45.37
CA GLN A 48 -2.64 -36.27 -45.08
C GLN A 48 -1.48 -37.23 -45.42
N PHE A 49 -0.81 -37.02 -46.55
CA PHE A 49 0.36 -37.81 -46.94
C PHE A 49 1.53 -37.62 -45.95
N GLY A 50 1.78 -36.36 -45.57
CA GLY A 50 2.83 -36.01 -44.61
C GLY A 50 2.58 -36.61 -43.23
N ASP A 51 1.37 -36.45 -42.71
CA ASP A 51 0.98 -36.95 -41.38
C ASP A 51 1.01 -38.47 -41.33
N THR A 52 0.52 -39.16 -42.36
CA THR A 52 0.60 -40.62 -42.44
C THR A 52 2.06 -41.10 -42.50
N CYS A 53 2.92 -40.40 -43.25
CA CYS A 53 4.36 -40.71 -43.27
C CYS A 53 5.03 -40.48 -41.91
N ARG A 54 4.63 -39.44 -41.16
CA ARG A 54 5.13 -39.20 -39.79
C ARG A 54 4.75 -40.35 -38.86
N VAL A 55 3.46 -40.75 -38.87
CA VAL A 55 2.97 -41.87 -38.06
C VAL A 55 3.67 -43.18 -38.44
N ILE A 56 3.84 -43.46 -39.74
CA ILE A 56 4.58 -44.64 -40.22
C ILE A 56 6.00 -44.68 -39.65
N ARG A 57 6.73 -43.56 -39.68
CA ARG A 57 8.10 -43.50 -39.15
C ARG A 57 8.15 -43.75 -37.65
N VAL A 58 7.22 -43.15 -36.89
CA VAL A 58 7.07 -43.40 -35.45
C VAL A 58 6.79 -44.88 -35.18
N LEU A 59 5.85 -45.47 -35.91
CA LEU A 59 5.50 -46.89 -35.78
C LEU A 59 6.68 -47.81 -36.10
N ASN A 60 7.45 -47.51 -37.15
CA ASN A 60 8.64 -48.29 -37.49
C ASN A 60 9.75 -48.18 -36.45
N ALA A 61 9.89 -47.01 -35.81
CA ALA A 61 10.85 -46.81 -34.74
C ALA A 61 10.46 -47.65 -33.51
N ILE A 62 9.22 -47.61 -33.05
CA ILE A 62 8.78 -48.37 -31.85
C ILE A 62 8.75 -49.89 -32.06
N ARG A 63 8.58 -50.34 -33.31
CA ARG A 63 8.59 -51.77 -33.68
C ARG A 63 9.99 -52.37 -33.76
N GLN A 64 11.05 -51.55 -33.69
CA GLN A 64 12.41 -52.09 -33.69
C GLN A 64 12.59 -53.05 -32.50
N PRO A 65 13.38 -54.14 -32.66
CA PRO A 65 13.49 -55.17 -31.63
C PRO A 65 13.95 -54.67 -30.26
N TYR A 66 14.74 -53.59 -30.22
CA TYR A 66 15.25 -53.01 -28.98
C TYR A 66 14.20 -52.20 -28.20
N ILE A 67 13.10 -51.74 -28.83
CA ILE A 67 11.96 -51.10 -28.14
C ILE A 67 10.82 -52.09 -27.93
N GLY A 68 10.54 -52.94 -28.93
CA GLY A 68 9.64 -54.08 -28.79
C GLY A 68 8.15 -53.78 -28.74
N ILE A 69 7.69 -52.59 -29.17
CA ILE A 69 6.26 -52.25 -29.18
C ILE A 69 5.65 -52.55 -30.56
N ALA A 70 5.02 -53.72 -30.68
CA ALA A 70 4.37 -54.17 -31.91
C ALA A 70 2.93 -53.64 -32.04
N ILE A 71 2.78 -52.35 -32.36
CA ILE A 71 1.46 -51.71 -32.55
C ILE A 71 1.12 -51.55 -34.04
N SER A 72 -0.13 -51.86 -34.41
CA SER A 72 -0.66 -51.65 -35.76
C SER A 72 -1.05 -50.18 -36.00
N PHE A 73 -1.23 -49.79 -37.26
CA PHE A 73 -1.70 -48.45 -37.58
C PHE A 73 -3.09 -48.15 -37.01
N THR A 74 -4.05 -49.09 -37.09
CA THR A 74 -5.39 -48.93 -36.51
C THR A 74 -5.35 -48.72 -35.00
N GLN A 75 -4.54 -49.52 -34.31
CA GLN A 75 -4.37 -49.39 -32.86
C GLN A 75 -3.76 -48.03 -32.49
N SER A 76 -2.80 -47.53 -33.29
CA SER A 76 -2.19 -46.22 -33.04
C SER A 76 -3.17 -45.05 -33.20
N THR A 77 -4.12 -45.16 -34.13
CA THR A 77 -5.17 -44.16 -34.32
C THR A 77 -6.19 -44.18 -33.19
N GLU A 78 -6.52 -45.36 -32.65
CA GLU A 78 -7.47 -45.52 -31.53
C GLU A 78 -6.86 -45.10 -30.18
N LEU A 79 -5.63 -45.53 -29.90
CA LEU A 79 -4.95 -45.26 -28.62
C LEU A 79 -4.47 -43.81 -28.49
N LYS A 80 -4.38 -43.07 -29.61
CA LYS A 80 -3.77 -41.74 -29.74
C LYS A 80 -2.27 -41.75 -29.45
N MET A 81 -1.57 -40.78 -30.03
CA MET A 81 -0.10 -40.65 -29.92
C MET A 81 0.39 -40.43 -28.49
N THR A 82 -0.41 -39.78 -27.64
CA THR A 82 -0.08 -39.55 -26.21
C THR A 82 0.08 -40.85 -25.43
N SER A 83 -0.72 -41.88 -25.73
CA SER A 83 -0.62 -43.19 -25.08
C SER A 83 0.63 -43.95 -25.50
N LEU A 84 1.09 -43.77 -26.75
CA LEU A 84 2.37 -44.32 -27.21
C LEU A 84 3.54 -43.69 -26.45
N ILE A 85 3.50 -42.38 -26.23
CA ILE A 85 4.50 -41.67 -25.43
C ILE A 85 4.47 -42.16 -23.98
N ASN A 86 3.29 -42.35 -23.38
CA ASN A 86 3.17 -42.94 -22.04
C ASN A 86 3.84 -44.30 -21.97
N ARG A 87 3.63 -45.15 -22.98
CA ARG A 87 4.25 -46.48 -23.01
C ARG A 87 5.76 -46.42 -23.12
N LEU A 88 6.30 -45.47 -23.89
CA LEU A 88 7.75 -45.24 -23.96
C LEU A 88 8.32 -44.74 -22.63
N ILE A 89 7.55 -43.93 -21.90
CA ILE A 89 7.89 -43.48 -20.55
C ILE A 89 7.90 -44.68 -19.57
N ASP A 90 6.91 -45.57 -19.64
CA ASP A 90 6.84 -46.77 -18.79
C ASP A 90 8.05 -47.71 -19.00
N ILE A 91 8.60 -47.76 -20.21
CA ILE A 91 9.80 -48.55 -20.55
C ILE A 91 11.10 -47.76 -20.26
N GLU A 92 10.99 -46.54 -19.72
CA GLU A 92 12.09 -45.62 -19.45
C GLU A 92 12.92 -45.21 -20.70
N HIS A 93 12.33 -45.26 -21.89
CA HIS A 93 12.96 -44.79 -23.15
C HIS A 93 12.75 -43.28 -23.35
N TRP A 94 13.31 -42.48 -22.45
CA TRP A 94 13.17 -41.02 -22.42
C TRP A 94 13.64 -40.27 -23.69
N PRO A 95 14.80 -40.59 -24.30
CA PRO A 95 15.27 -39.86 -25.48
C PRO A 95 14.32 -39.99 -26.67
N LEU A 96 13.82 -41.21 -26.90
CA LEU A 96 12.89 -41.48 -27.99
C LEU A 96 11.53 -40.81 -27.76
N ALA A 97 11.04 -40.82 -26.52
CA ALA A 97 9.82 -40.10 -26.15
C ALA A 97 9.95 -38.59 -26.44
N MET A 98 11.09 -37.98 -26.10
CA MET A 98 11.37 -36.56 -26.40
C MET A 98 11.46 -36.28 -27.90
N GLU A 99 12.16 -37.14 -28.65
CA GLU A 99 12.24 -37.03 -30.11
C GLU A 99 10.86 -37.13 -30.76
N PHE A 100 10.00 -38.03 -30.26
CA PHE A 100 8.64 -38.20 -30.78
C PHE A 100 7.77 -36.98 -30.48
N CYS A 101 7.85 -36.41 -29.28
CA CYS A 101 7.14 -35.17 -28.95
C CYS A 101 7.51 -34.04 -29.92
N LYS A 102 8.81 -33.89 -30.21
CA LYS A 102 9.32 -32.88 -31.17
C LYS A 102 8.88 -33.19 -32.61
N TYR A 103 8.99 -34.45 -33.02
CA TYR A 103 8.69 -34.89 -34.38
C TYR A 103 7.21 -34.82 -34.73
N MET A 104 6.34 -35.14 -33.77
CA MET A 104 4.89 -35.08 -33.91
C MET A 104 4.32 -33.67 -33.66
N HIS A 105 5.18 -32.69 -33.37
CA HIS A 105 4.80 -31.31 -33.08
C HIS A 105 3.72 -31.20 -31.98
N LEU A 106 3.85 -32.00 -30.92
CA LEU A 106 2.94 -31.91 -29.79
C LEU A 106 3.14 -30.58 -29.04
N PRO A 107 2.08 -30.03 -28.42
CA PRO A 107 2.21 -28.91 -27.51
C PRO A 107 3.30 -29.20 -26.47
N VAL A 108 4.15 -28.21 -26.21
CA VAL A 108 5.34 -28.38 -25.35
C VAL A 108 4.95 -28.85 -23.94
N VAL A 109 3.80 -28.40 -23.44
CA VAL A 109 3.23 -28.76 -22.14
C VAL A 109 2.88 -30.26 -22.07
N ASP A 110 2.11 -30.76 -23.03
CA ASP A 110 1.63 -32.15 -23.03
C ASP A 110 2.69 -33.16 -23.49
N GLY A 111 3.69 -32.67 -24.25
CA GLY A 111 4.80 -33.46 -24.76
C GLY A 111 6.05 -33.33 -23.90
N ALA A 112 6.93 -32.40 -24.27
CA ALA A 112 8.28 -32.31 -23.72
C ALA A 112 8.31 -32.06 -22.21
N TYR A 113 7.47 -31.16 -21.68
CA TYR A 113 7.44 -30.84 -20.24
C TYR A 113 6.98 -32.04 -19.42
N ARG A 114 5.95 -32.74 -19.89
CA ARG A 114 5.45 -33.94 -19.24
C ARG A 114 6.49 -35.06 -19.19
N VAL A 115 7.20 -35.31 -20.30
CA VAL A 115 8.26 -36.32 -20.35
C VAL A 115 9.40 -35.96 -19.40
N LEU A 116 9.84 -34.69 -19.40
CA LEU A 116 10.90 -34.20 -18.51
C LEU A 116 10.51 -34.23 -17.04
N ALA A 117 9.26 -33.86 -16.71
CA ALA A 117 8.74 -33.95 -15.36
C ALA A 117 8.76 -35.40 -14.89
N LEU A 118 8.19 -36.34 -15.65
CA LEU A 118 8.18 -37.77 -15.29
C LEU A 118 9.59 -38.37 -15.22
N TRP A 119 10.50 -37.94 -16.09
CA TRP A 119 11.91 -38.32 -16.02
C TRP A 119 12.56 -37.86 -14.72
N ALA A 120 12.37 -36.59 -14.33
CA ALA A 120 12.90 -36.05 -13.08
C ALA A 120 12.35 -36.82 -11.87
N LEU A 121 11.10 -37.26 -11.92
CA LEU A 121 10.49 -38.09 -10.88
C LEU A 121 11.05 -39.49 -10.81
N SER A 122 11.26 -40.15 -11.95
CA SER A 122 11.96 -41.45 -11.98
C SER A 122 13.36 -41.32 -11.36
N LYS A 123 14.05 -40.19 -11.55
CA LYS A 123 15.36 -39.93 -10.91
C LYS A 123 15.24 -39.71 -9.40
N ILE A 124 14.22 -38.99 -8.94
CA ILE A 124 13.96 -38.78 -7.51
C ILE A 124 13.59 -40.10 -6.83
N GLU A 125 12.76 -40.94 -7.44
CA GLU A 125 12.42 -42.26 -6.90
C GLU A 125 13.64 -43.19 -6.83
N LYS A 126 14.51 -43.16 -7.85
CA LYS A 126 15.79 -43.89 -7.80
C LYS A 126 16.69 -43.40 -6.65
N ALA A 127 16.76 -42.10 -6.42
CA ALA A 127 17.49 -41.54 -5.28
C ALA A 127 16.86 -41.96 -3.94
N ARG A 128 15.53 -42.02 -3.86
CA ARG A 128 14.81 -42.53 -2.69
C ARG A 128 15.13 -44.00 -2.44
N GLU A 129 15.11 -44.84 -3.46
CA GLU A 129 15.48 -46.25 -3.32
C GLU A 129 16.92 -46.43 -2.83
N GLU A 130 17.86 -45.61 -3.31
CA GLU A 130 19.25 -45.63 -2.84
C GLU A 130 19.36 -45.25 -1.36
N LYS A 131 18.60 -44.24 -0.93
CA LYS A 131 18.47 -43.86 0.48
C LYS A 131 17.89 -44.97 1.34
N GLU A 132 16.83 -45.64 0.88
CA GLU A 132 16.22 -46.79 1.57
C GLU A 132 17.19 -47.97 1.68
N LYS A 133 18.08 -48.15 0.68
CA LYS A 133 19.17 -49.14 0.68
C LYS A 133 20.36 -48.73 1.57
N GLY A 134 20.29 -47.60 2.28
CA GLY A 134 21.32 -47.12 3.21
C GLY A 134 22.49 -46.40 2.53
N ARG A 135 22.40 -46.09 1.23
CA ARG A 135 23.39 -45.25 0.53
C ARG A 135 22.90 -43.81 0.54
N THR A 136 23.80 -42.86 0.78
CA THR A 136 23.47 -41.44 0.61
C THR A 136 23.62 -41.08 -0.87
N PRO A 137 22.53 -40.84 -1.61
CA PRO A 137 22.65 -40.40 -2.99
C PRO A 137 23.26 -38.98 -3.05
N ASP A 138 24.03 -38.70 -4.09
CA ASP A 138 24.61 -37.38 -4.32
C ASP A 138 23.54 -36.39 -4.79
N TYR A 139 22.82 -35.78 -3.85
CA TYR A 139 21.71 -34.86 -4.14
C TYR A 139 22.11 -33.67 -5.03
N GLY A 140 23.34 -33.17 -4.89
CA GLY A 140 23.88 -32.08 -5.70
C GLY A 140 23.99 -32.46 -7.17
N SER A 141 24.67 -33.56 -7.47
CA SER A 141 24.87 -34.07 -8.83
C SER A 141 23.55 -34.37 -9.54
N ILE A 142 22.59 -35.00 -8.83
CA ILE A 142 21.27 -35.30 -9.41
C ILE A 142 20.49 -34.02 -9.69
N SER A 143 20.54 -33.05 -8.78
CA SER A 143 19.85 -31.77 -8.96
C SER A 143 20.46 -30.97 -10.12
N GLU A 144 21.78 -30.96 -10.27
CA GLU A 144 22.46 -30.32 -11.41
C GLU A 144 22.11 -30.96 -12.74
N LEU A 145 21.97 -32.29 -12.79
CA LEU A 145 21.51 -33.00 -13.99
C LEU A 145 20.08 -32.59 -14.36
N ILE A 146 19.17 -32.49 -13.39
CA ILE A 146 17.80 -32.05 -13.61
C ILE A 146 17.78 -30.60 -14.13
N VAL A 147 18.54 -29.73 -13.47
CA VAL A 147 18.66 -28.31 -13.85
C VAL A 147 19.24 -28.16 -15.26
N GLY A 148 20.27 -28.94 -15.62
CA GLY A 148 20.87 -28.92 -16.94
C GLY A 148 19.89 -29.30 -18.05
N GLN A 149 19.04 -30.30 -17.82
CA GLN A 149 17.99 -30.67 -18.79
C GLN A 149 16.85 -29.65 -18.84
N PHE A 150 16.51 -29.03 -17.72
CA PHE A 150 15.42 -28.07 -17.62
C PHE A 150 15.86 -26.67 -18.11
N ALA A 151 17.15 -26.37 -18.19
CA ALA A 151 17.67 -25.11 -18.72
C ALA A 151 17.24 -24.84 -20.17
N ALA A 152 16.98 -25.89 -20.95
CA ALA A 152 16.43 -25.77 -22.30
C ALA A 152 14.96 -25.29 -22.32
N TYR A 153 14.29 -25.26 -21.17
CA TYR A 153 12.85 -25.02 -21.04
C TYR A 153 12.54 -24.14 -19.80
N PRO A 154 12.66 -22.81 -19.91
CA PRO A 154 12.57 -21.89 -18.77
C PRO A 154 11.18 -21.77 -18.12
N GLU A 155 10.13 -22.26 -18.79
CA GLU A 155 8.76 -22.22 -18.26
C GLU A 155 8.46 -23.35 -17.27
N ILE A 156 9.32 -24.37 -17.19
CA ILE A 156 9.14 -25.48 -16.25
C ILE A 156 9.42 -24.98 -14.83
N SER A 157 8.45 -25.19 -13.93
CA SER A 157 8.61 -24.88 -12.51
C SER A 157 9.32 -26.04 -11.80
N PHE A 158 10.44 -25.74 -11.18
CA PHE A 158 11.18 -26.64 -10.29
C PHE A 158 10.42 -26.90 -8.98
N ALA A 159 9.51 -26.00 -8.59
CA ALA A 159 8.68 -26.14 -7.39
C ALA A 159 7.88 -27.46 -7.36
N ASP A 160 7.30 -27.88 -8.50
CA ASP A 160 6.48 -29.10 -8.57
C ASP A 160 7.34 -30.36 -8.43
N VAL A 161 8.57 -30.32 -8.96
CA VAL A 161 9.56 -31.40 -8.82
C VAL A 161 10.11 -31.44 -7.38
N ALA A 162 10.37 -30.28 -6.79
CA ALA A 162 10.82 -30.18 -5.41
C ALA A 162 9.78 -30.74 -4.44
N MET A 163 8.49 -30.43 -4.62
CA MET A 163 7.42 -31.00 -3.78
C MET A 163 7.39 -32.52 -3.81
N LYS A 164 7.57 -33.12 -4.99
CA LYS A 164 7.65 -34.58 -5.09
C LYS A 164 8.92 -35.14 -4.45
N ALA A 165 10.02 -34.40 -4.42
CA ALA A 165 11.18 -34.77 -3.62
C ALA A 165 10.90 -34.71 -2.11
N VAL A 166 10.06 -33.78 -1.65
CA VAL A 166 9.56 -33.75 -0.26
C VAL A 166 8.72 -34.99 0.04
N ASP A 167 7.76 -35.31 -0.84
CA ASP A 167 6.89 -36.49 -0.70
C ASP A 167 7.71 -37.81 -0.68
N ALA A 168 8.83 -37.84 -1.41
CA ALA A 168 9.81 -38.93 -1.42
C ALA A 168 10.76 -38.93 -0.18
N ASN A 169 10.52 -38.08 0.83
CA ASN A 169 11.35 -37.91 2.03
C ASN A 169 12.81 -37.46 1.73
N LEU A 170 13.02 -36.63 0.71
CA LEU A 170 14.33 -36.06 0.31
C LEU A 170 14.33 -34.50 0.44
N PRO A 171 14.27 -33.95 1.67
CA PRO A 171 14.11 -32.51 1.88
C PRO A 171 15.36 -31.66 1.53
N GLU A 172 16.54 -32.28 1.50
CA GLU A 172 17.80 -31.62 1.09
C GLU A 172 17.81 -31.36 -0.42
N MET A 173 17.44 -32.38 -1.20
CA MET A 173 17.29 -32.27 -2.65
C MET A 173 16.20 -31.26 -3.02
N ALA A 174 15.07 -31.28 -2.32
CA ALA A 174 14.00 -30.30 -2.52
C ALA A 174 14.49 -28.87 -2.29
N GLU A 175 15.38 -28.64 -1.32
CA GLU A 175 15.94 -27.32 -1.08
C GLU A 175 16.81 -26.82 -2.24
N ILE A 176 17.74 -27.67 -2.72
CA ILE A 176 18.63 -27.33 -3.84
C ILE A 176 17.81 -27.01 -5.09
N LEU A 177 16.76 -27.80 -5.37
CA LEU A 177 15.87 -27.55 -6.50
C LEU A 177 15.07 -26.26 -6.34
N LEU A 178 14.57 -25.97 -5.13
CA LEU A 178 13.84 -24.72 -4.86
C LEU A 178 14.72 -23.49 -5.00
N GLU A 179 16.02 -23.54 -4.69
CA GLU A 179 16.92 -22.41 -4.92
C GLU A 179 17.03 -22.00 -6.39
N LYS A 180 16.80 -22.94 -7.32
CA LYS A 180 16.84 -22.72 -8.77
C LYS A 180 15.51 -22.27 -9.35
N GLU A 181 14.43 -22.23 -8.56
CA GLU A 181 13.12 -21.76 -9.02
C GLU A 181 13.20 -20.29 -9.46
N THR A 182 12.71 -20.02 -10.67
CA THR A 182 12.69 -18.67 -11.26
C THR A 182 11.59 -17.78 -10.66
N ARG A 183 10.50 -18.39 -10.18
CA ARG A 183 9.33 -17.69 -9.64
C ARG A 183 9.41 -17.57 -8.11
N PRO A 184 9.65 -16.36 -7.55
CA PRO A 184 9.83 -16.17 -6.11
C PRO A 184 8.57 -16.51 -5.31
N TYR A 185 7.38 -16.26 -5.87
CA TYR A 185 6.11 -16.60 -5.21
C TYR A 185 5.99 -18.10 -4.92
N ARG A 186 6.17 -18.94 -5.95
CA ARG A 186 6.11 -20.40 -5.78
C ARG A 186 7.22 -20.90 -4.86
N GLN A 187 8.42 -20.34 -4.98
CA GLN A 187 9.53 -20.69 -4.11
C GLN A 187 9.24 -20.43 -2.63
N VAL A 188 8.72 -19.23 -2.30
CA VAL A 188 8.34 -18.88 -0.92
C VAL A 188 7.19 -19.76 -0.44
N GLU A 189 6.18 -19.99 -1.28
CA GLU A 189 5.04 -20.86 -0.95
C GLU A 189 5.51 -22.29 -0.61
N MET A 190 6.41 -22.88 -1.41
CA MET A 190 6.94 -24.21 -1.14
C MET A 190 7.86 -24.26 0.07
N LEU A 191 8.67 -23.22 0.31
CA LEU A 191 9.49 -23.13 1.53
C LEU A 191 8.64 -23.06 2.80
N LEU A 192 7.47 -22.42 2.73
CA LEU A 192 6.51 -22.40 3.85
C LEU A 192 5.86 -23.78 4.06
N LYS A 193 5.52 -24.51 3.00
CA LYS A 193 5.03 -25.91 3.11
C LYS A 193 6.08 -26.85 3.71
N LEU A 194 7.36 -26.54 3.52
CA LEU A 194 8.51 -27.25 4.08
C LEU A 194 8.86 -26.88 5.53
N ASP A 195 8.06 -26.02 6.18
CA ASP A 195 8.34 -25.43 7.50
C ASP A 195 9.69 -24.68 7.58
N LYS A 196 10.31 -24.34 6.44
CA LYS A 196 11.56 -23.57 6.35
C LYS A 196 11.27 -22.05 6.34
N THR A 197 10.52 -21.59 7.34
CA THR A 197 10.01 -20.20 7.43
C THR A 197 11.11 -19.15 7.46
N GLU A 198 12.25 -19.41 8.12
CA GLU A 198 13.40 -18.50 8.15
C GLU A 198 13.98 -18.22 6.75
N LYS A 199 14.13 -19.28 5.95
CA LYS A 199 14.60 -19.17 4.56
C LYS A 199 13.55 -18.50 3.68
N ALA A 200 12.28 -18.82 3.90
CA ALA A 200 11.16 -18.17 3.21
C ALA A 200 11.15 -16.66 3.46
N LEU A 201 11.33 -16.23 4.71
CA LEU A 201 11.39 -14.81 5.09
C LEU A 201 12.60 -14.11 4.47
N ALA A 202 13.78 -14.72 4.54
CA ALA A 202 14.99 -14.17 3.93
C ALA A 202 14.85 -14.03 2.40
N LYS A 203 14.20 -14.99 1.73
CA LYS A 203 13.98 -14.95 0.29
C LYS A 203 12.91 -13.92 -0.09
N ALA A 204 11.83 -13.83 0.68
CA ALA A 204 10.81 -12.80 0.51
C ALA A 204 11.41 -11.39 0.66
N ALA A 205 12.27 -11.16 1.67
CA ALA A 205 12.98 -9.89 1.83
C ALA A 205 13.89 -9.57 0.64
N ARG A 206 14.65 -10.55 0.13
CA ARG A 206 15.48 -10.38 -1.08
C ARG A 206 14.67 -10.10 -2.35
N SER A 207 13.42 -10.58 -2.42
CA SER A 207 12.54 -10.35 -3.58
C SER A 207 12.01 -8.93 -3.68
N GLN A 208 12.07 -8.16 -2.58
CA GLN A 208 11.53 -6.79 -2.48
C GLN A 208 10.03 -6.67 -2.83
N GLN A 209 9.28 -7.77 -2.79
CA GLN A 209 7.84 -7.78 -3.00
C GLN A 209 7.12 -7.75 -1.64
N PRO A 210 6.34 -6.69 -1.32
CA PRO A 210 5.65 -6.57 -0.04
C PRO A 210 4.62 -7.68 0.16
N ASP A 211 3.92 -8.10 -0.90
CA ASP A 211 2.90 -9.16 -0.85
C ASP A 211 3.47 -10.49 -0.36
N LEU A 212 4.67 -10.85 -0.81
CA LEU A 212 5.36 -12.06 -0.35
C LEU A 212 5.78 -11.96 1.11
N MET A 213 6.23 -10.78 1.56
CA MET A 213 6.51 -10.56 2.98
C MET A 213 5.25 -10.66 3.83
N HIS A 214 4.14 -10.08 3.40
CA HIS A 214 2.86 -10.21 4.12
C HIS A 214 2.40 -11.66 4.20
N LEU A 215 2.55 -12.45 3.13
CA LEU A 215 2.23 -13.88 3.11
C LEU A 215 3.05 -14.66 4.16
N VAL A 216 4.37 -14.42 4.21
CA VAL A 216 5.24 -15.08 5.19
C VAL A 216 4.94 -14.61 6.62
N LEU A 217 4.73 -13.30 6.83
CA LEU A 217 4.39 -12.75 8.15
C LEU A 217 3.06 -13.29 8.67
N ALA A 218 2.04 -13.39 7.80
CA ALA A 218 0.75 -13.99 8.15
C ALA A 218 0.90 -15.47 8.55
N HIS A 219 1.75 -16.21 7.83
CA HIS A 219 2.07 -17.59 8.20
C HIS A 219 2.75 -17.67 9.57
N ILE A 220 3.81 -16.87 9.80
CA ILE A 220 4.54 -16.83 11.09
C ILE A 220 3.60 -16.47 12.24
N LYS A 221 2.73 -15.46 12.07
CA LYS A 221 1.74 -15.06 13.09
C LYS A 221 0.80 -16.20 13.50
N ARG A 222 0.45 -17.10 12.56
CA ARG A 222 -0.45 -18.23 12.80
C ARG A 222 0.27 -19.42 13.43
N THR A 223 1.50 -19.70 13.02
CA THR A 223 2.21 -20.94 13.40
C THR A 223 3.14 -20.77 14.60
N TRP A 224 3.71 -19.58 14.81
CA TRP A 224 4.75 -19.35 15.81
C TRP A 224 4.21 -18.63 17.05
N ARG A 225 4.89 -18.83 18.19
CA ARG A 225 4.69 -18.00 19.39
C ARG A 225 5.26 -16.61 19.14
N LYS A 226 4.62 -15.59 19.72
CA LYS A 226 4.96 -14.17 19.54
C LYS A 226 6.44 -13.89 19.83
N GLU A 227 6.97 -14.33 20.97
CA GLU A 227 8.36 -14.04 21.33
C GLU A 227 9.37 -14.58 20.29
N LYS A 228 9.14 -15.79 19.79
CA LYS A 228 10.01 -16.42 18.79
C LYS A 228 9.89 -15.72 17.42
N ALA A 229 8.69 -15.28 17.07
CA ALA A 229 8.44 -14.52 15.84
C ALA A 229 9.15 -13.15 15.89
N ASP A 230 9.02 -12.43 17.01
CA ASP A 230 9.62 -11.11 17.19
C ASP A 230 11.15 -11.16 17.04
N LEU A 231 11.79 -12.16 17.66
CA LEU A 231 13.24 -12.38 17.56
C LEU A 231 13.73 -12.65 16.13
N LEU A 232 12.95 -13.37 15.32
CA LEU A 232 13.31 -13.62 13.92
C LEU A 232 13.09 -12.40 13.04
N ILE A 233 11.92 -11.79 13.15
CA ILE A 233 11.52 -10.68 12.29
C ILE A 233 12.46 -9.49 12.52
N ARG A 234 12.91 -9.26 13.76
CA ARG A 234 13.88 -8.21 14.11
C ARG A 234 15.21 -8.31 13.36
N LYS A 235 15.63 -9.52 12.94
CA LYS A 235 16.86 -9.69 12.14
C LYS A 235 16.76 -9.07 10.74
N ILE A 236 15.54 -8.81 10.25
CA ILE A 236 15.27 -8.30 8.91
C ILE A 236 14.48 -6.99 9.03
N PRO A 237 15.13 -5.82 8.90
CA PRO A 237 14.49 -4.52 9.14
C PRO A 237 13.22 -4.27 8.31
N GLN A 238 13.22 -4.69 7.05
CA GLN A 238 12.06 -4.52 6.15
C GLN A 238 10.84 -5.30 6.63
N ALA A 239 11.05 -6.56 7.04
CA ALA A 239 9.99 -7.41 7.59
C ALA A 239 9.49 -6.85 8.93
N PHE A 240 10.41 -6.30 9.74
CA PHE A 240 10.07 -5.71 11.02
C PHE A 240 9.21 -4.45 10.90
N CYS A 241 9.51 -3.54 9.96
CA CYS A 241 8.65 -2.39 9.69
C CYS A 241 7.22 -2.81 9.31
N LEU A 242 7.08 -3.74 8.35
CA LEU A 242 5.78 -4.25 7.92
C LEU A 242 5.02 -4.94 9.06
N TYR A 243 5.75 -5.70 9.89
CA TYR A 243 5.19 -6.34 11.07
C TYR A 243 4.67 -5.32 12.09
N GLN A 244 5.43 -4.24 12.35
CA GLN A 244 5.00 -3.14 13.22
C GLN A 244 3.73 -2.46 12.70
N ASP A 245 3.62 -2.22 11.39
CA ASP A 245 2.42 -1.63 10.79
C ASP A 245 1.21 -2.57 10.93
N CYS A 246 1.37 -3.87 10.68
CA CYS A 246 0.28 -4.84 10.87
C CYS A 246 -0.15 -4.92 12.35
N LEU A 247 0.79 -4.79 13.30
CA LEU A 247 0.48 -4.82 14.73
C LEU A 247 -0.21 -3.55 15.22
N ARG A 248 -0.04 -2.41 14.53
CA ARG A 248 -0.68 -1.14 14.91
C ARG A 248 -2.20 -1.25 14.90
N GLU A 249 -2.75 -1.98 13.92
CA GLU A 249 -4.19 -2.17 13.77
C GLU A 249 -4.71 -3.33 14.64
N GLU A 250 -3.98 -4.45 14.71
CA GLU A 250 -4.45 -5.68 15.36
C GLU A 250 -4.19 -5.73 16.88
N ALA A 251 -3.01 -5.26 17.33
CA ALA A 251 -2.51 -5.49 18.68
C ALA A 251 -1.60 -4.35 19.20
N PRO A 252 -2.17 -3.15 19.47
CA PRO A 252 -1.40 -1.96 19.85
C PRO A 252 -0.57 -2.13 21.13
N ARG A 253 -1.06 -2.90 22.11
CA ARG A 253 -0.32 -3.17 23.37
C ARG A 253 0.95 -3.99 23.15
N HIS A 254 0.93 -4.92 22.20
CA HIS A 254 2.12 -5.71 21.87
C HIS A 254 3.14 -4.87 21.11
N LEU A 255 2.67 -3.99 20.23
CA LEU A 255 3.52 -3.02 19.55
C LEU A 255 4.26 -2.10 20.55
N LEU A 256 3.58 -1.62 21.60
CA LEU A 256 4.23 -0.86 22.66
C LEU A 256 5.35 -1.66 23.36
N ALA A 257 5.12 -2.94 23.66
CA ALA A 257 6.14 -3.80 24.25
C ALA A 257 7.37 -3.96 23.33
N LEU A 258 7.17 -4.01 22.01
CA LEU A 258 8.28 -4.01 21.05
C LEU A 258 9.06 -2.70 21.07
N TYR A 259 8.38 -1.55 21.13
CA TYR A 259 9.06 -0.25 21.23
C TYR A 259 9.85 -0.10 22.53
N GLN A 260 9.35 -0.68 23.63
CA GLN A 260 10.07 -0.72 24.91
C GLN A 260 11.32 -1.61 24.85
N GLN A 261 11.26 -2.74 24.14
CA GLN A 261 12.42 -3.62 23.96
C GLN A 261 13.52 -3.02 23.08
N GLU A 262 13.18 -2.07 22.20
CA GLU A 262 14.14 -1.37 21.34
C GLU A 262 14.62 -0.04 21.90
N ASP A 263 14.13 0.36 23.07
CA ASP A 263 14.35 1.70 23.64
C ASP A 263 13.99 2.84 22.66
N ASP A 264 13.00 2.62 21.79
CA ASP A 264 12.50 3.62 20.84
C ASP A 264 11.53 4.58 21.54
N PHE A 265 12.10 5.48 22.34
CA PHE A 265 11.34 6.45 23.15
C PHE A 265 10.46 7.37 22.30
N ALA A 266 10.86 7.66 21.06
CA ALA A 266 10.08 8.51 20.16
C ALA A 266 8.76 7.85 19.77
N LYS A 267 8.78 6.57 19.35
CA LYS A 267 7.54 5.84 19.02
C LYS A 267 6.71 5.53 20.26
N GLN A 268 7.32 5.28 21.42
CA GLN A 268 6.59 5.14 22.68
C GLN A 268 5.83 6.43 23.05
N ALA A 269 6.48 7.59 22.92
CA ALA A 269 5.84 8.88 23.17
C ALA A 269 4.66 9.11 22.21
N LEU A 270 4.84 8.86 20.91
CA LEU A 270 3.77 8.99 19.91
C LEU A 270 2.59 8.05 20.21
N PHE A 271 2.86 6.81 20.62
CA PHE A 271 1.83 5.86 21.02
C PHE A 271 1.01 6.41 22.19
N HIS A 272 1.68 6.87 23.26
CA HIS A 272 0.99 7.42 24.44
C HIS A 272 0.22 8.72 24.14
N LEU A 273 0.73 9.58 23.25
CA LEU A 273 0.02 10.77 22.79
C LEU A 273 -1.23 10.43 21.98
N ALA A 274 -1.15 9.43 21.09
CA ALA A 274 -2.29 8.95 20.32
C ALA A 274 -3.37 8.35 21.23
N GLU A 275 -2.98 7.51 22.20
CA GLU A 275 -3.92 6.94 23.18
C GLU A 275 -4.58 8.04 24.02
N SER A 276 -3.82 9.04 24.50
CA SER A 276 -4.40 10.18 25.22
C SER A 276 -5.41 10.96 24.37
N SER A 277 -5.19 11.06 23.06
CA SER A 277 -6.08 11.73 22.13
C SER A 277 -7.37 10.95 21.90
N ASN A 278 -7.29 9.62 21.86
CA ASN A 278 -8.43 8.72 21.70
C ASN A 278 -9.32 8.64 22.95
N VAL A 279 -8.74 8.81 24.15
CA VAL A 279 -9.52 8.86 25.40
C VAL A 279 -10.39 10.12 25.41
N SER A 280 -11.71 9.89 25.34
CA SER A 280 -12.71 10.94 25.43
C SER A 280 -12.65 11.63 26.80
N TRP A 281 -12.90 12.93 26.81
CA TRP A 281 -12.90 13.70 28.04
C TRP A 281 -14.09 13.29 28.94
N ASN A 282 -13.82 12.93 30.19
CA ASN A 282 -14.82 12.57 31.19
C ASN A 282 -14.65 13.43 32.46
N PRO A 283 -15.65 14.26 32.84
CA PRO A 283 -15.56 15.13 34.02
C PRO A 283 -15.30 14.42 35.34
N PHE A 284 -15.58 13.11 35.42
CA PHE A 284 -15.49 12.33 36.66
C PHE A 284 -14.23 11.48 36.75
N ASP A 285 -13.57 11.22 35.62
CA ASP A 285 -12.36 10.39 35.59
C ASP A 285 -11.43 10.80 34.44
N MET A 286 -10.39 11.54 34.80
CA MET A 286 -9.33 11.98 33.90
C MET A 286 -7.98 11.31 34.18
N SER A 287 -7.96 10.35 35.11
CA SER A 287 -6.75 9.69 35.58
C SER A 287 -6.02 9.01 34.42
N GLU A 288 -6.73 8.26 33.58
CA GLU A 288 -6.14 7.54 32.44
C GLU A 288 -5.51 8.47 31.40
N LYS A 289 -6.19 9.56 31.04
CA LYS A 289 -5.68 10.52 30.03
C LYS A 289 -4.43 11.24 30.53
N LEU A 290 -4.43 11.64 31.81
CA LEU A 290 -3.28 12.26 32.47
C LEU A 290 -2.13 11.26 32.64
N GLU A 291 -2.42 10.00 32.95
CA GLU A 291 -1.41 8.95 33.03
C GLU A 291 -0.72 8.73 31.69
N PHE A 292 -1.47 8.62 30.59
CA PHE A 292 -0.87 8.46 29.25
C PHE A 292 0.02 9.65 28.88
N LEU A 293 -0.43 10.87 29.16
CA LEU A 293 0.41 12.06 28.93
C LEU A 293 1.65 12.08 29.83
N SER A 294 1.54 11.65 31.09
CA SER A 294 2.70 11.55 31.98
C SER A 294 3.70 10.49 31.52
N LYS A 295 3.22 9.39 30.91
CA LYS A 295 4.06 8.37 30.29
C LYS A 295 4.74 8.92 29.04
N ALA A 296 4.01 9.67 28.21
CA ALA A 296 4.59 10.36 27.05
C ALA A 296 5.67 11.38 27.46
N GLU A 297 5.43 12.17 28.52
CA GLU A 297 6.40 13.10 29.09
C GLU A 297 7.68 12.38 29.51
N LYS A 298 7.57 11.26 30.24
CA LYS A 298 8.72 10.43 30.62
C LYS A 298 9.50 9.92 29.41
N CYS A 299 8.81 9.42 28.38
CA CYS A 299 9.48 9.00 27.15
C CYS A 299 10.21 10.18 26.47
N LEU A 300 9.63 11.39 26.48
CA LEU A 300 10.27 12.58 25.92
C LEU A 300 11.46 13.07 26.77
N THR A 301 11.42 12.89 28.10
CA THR A 301 12.59 13.13 28.96
C THR A 301 13.73 12.18 28.62
N ASP A 302 13.44 10.90 28.41
CA ASP A 302 14.44 9.88 28.09
C ASP A 302 15.02 10.08 26.68
N LEU A 303 14.19 10.57 25.73
CA LEU A 303 14.61 10.97 24.38
C LEU A 303 15.51 12.22 24.37
N LYS A 304 15.52 13.02 25.44
CA LYS A 304 16.28 14.28 25.60
C LYS A 304 15.86 15.40 24.65
N GLU A 305 14.57 15.50 24.33
CA GLU A 305 14.00 16.58 23.51
C GLU A 305 13.30 17.64 24.41
N PRO A 306 13.99 18.73 24.80
CA PRO A 306 13.49 19.64 25.83
C PRO A 306 12.28 20.48 25.38
N SER A 307 12.17 20.78 24.08
CA SER A 307 11.09 21.58 23.52
C SER A 307 9.76 20.81 23.53
N LEU A 308 9.78 19.56 23.07
CA LEU A 308 8.62 18.67 23.06
C LEU A 308 8.20 18.31 24.48
N ASN A 309 9.17 18.07 25.35
CA ASN A 309 8.89 17.82 26.76
C ASN A 309 8.18 19.01 27.42
N GLN A 310 8.65 20.25 27.18
CA GLN A 310 7.95 21.45 27.66
C GLN A 310 6.50 21.53 27.18
N LEU A 311 6.25 21.19 25.91
CA LEU A 311 4.88 21.16 25.37
C LEU A 311 4.01 20.08 26.04
N ALA A 312 4.57 18.90 26.31
CA ALA A 312 3.87 17.84 27.03
C ALA A 312 3.57 18.23 28.49
N THR A 313 4.53 18.86 29.18
CA THR A 313 4.32 19.39 30.54
C THR A 313 3.26 20.48 30.57
N ASP A 314 3.26 21.37 29.58
CA ASP A 314 2.28 22.44 29.47
C ASP A 314 0.88 21.86 29.19
N ALA A 315 0.77 20.86 28.32
CA ALA A 315 -0.49 20.17 28.06
C ALA A 315 -1.05 19.47 29.31
N LEU A 316 -0.19 18.81 30.09
CA LEU A 316 -0.56 18.20 31.37
C LEU A 316 -1.02 19.23 32.39
N ALA A 317 -0.29 20.34 32.52
CA ALA A 317 -0.66 21.43 33.41
C ALA A 317 -2.00 22.07 33.01
N LEU A 318 -2.24 22.21 31.70
CA LEU A 318 -3.49 22.76 31.18
C LEU A 318 -4.69 21.86 31.48
N LEU A 319 -4.56 20.54 31.29
CA LEU A 319 -5.64 19.59 31.57
C LEU A 319 -5.96 19.50 33.07
N LYS A 320 -4.94 19.46 33.94
CA LYS A 320 -5.14 19.53 35.40
C LYS A 320 -5.82 20.83 35.82
N PHE A 321 -5.46 21.94 35.18
CA PHE A 321 -6.12 23.21 35.42
C PHE A 321 -7.58 23.19 34.93
N GLY A 322 -7.85 22.60 33.78
CA GLY A 322 -9.20 22.36 33.26
C GLY A 322 -10.07 21.55 34.23
N GLU A 323 -9.53 20.48 34.80
CA GLU A 323 -10.19 19.64 35.81
C GLU A 323 -10.62 20.46 37.03
N SER A 324 -9.77 21.38 37.50
CA SER A 324 -10.12 22.26 38.62
C SER A 324 -11.27 23.24 38.31
N LEU A 325 -11.52 23.50 37.02
CA LEU A 325 -12.58 24.40 36.54
C LEU A 325 -13.87 23.68 36.18
N ASP A 326 -13.88 22.35 36.05
CA ASP A 326 -15.07 21.57 35.71
C ASP A 326 -16.17 21.63 36.77
N ALA A 327 -15.82 21.93 38.03
CA ALA A 327 -16.79 22.23 39.08
C ALA A 327 -17.58 23.53 38.83
N LYS A 328 -17.13 24.41 37.92
CA LYS A 328 -17.76 25.71 37.68
C LYS A 328 -18.86 25.65 36.61
N PRO A 329 -20.00 26.33 36.83
CA PRO A 329 -21.12 26.27 35.91
C PRO A 329 -20.81 26.92 34.55
N GLY A 330 -21.07 26.16 33.48
CA GLY A 330 -20.92 26.60 32.09
C GLY A 330 -19.51 26.42 31.51
N PHE A 331 -18.65 25.63 32.15
CA PHE A 331 -17.35 25.21 31.59
C PHE A 331 -17.44 23.96 30.70
N GLY A 332 -18.56 23.22 30.78
CA GLY A 332 -18.85 22.00 30.01
C GLY A 332 -18.54 22.08 28.52
N ASP A 333 -18.99 23.13 27.85
CA ASP A 333 -19.01 23.26 26.39
C ASP A 333 -17.70 23.76 25.76
N ILE A 334 -16.64 23.89 26.57
CA ILE A 334 -15.40 24.56 26.15
C ILE A 334 -14.35 23.51 25.80
N ASP A 335 -13.66 23.75 24.69
CA ASP A 335 -12.47 22.98 24.34
C ASP A 335 -11.36 23.22 25.38
N ARG A 336 -11.01 22.15 26.10
CA ARG A 336 -10.03 22.15 27.20
C ARG A 336 -8.61 21.88 26.72
N THR A 337 -8.45 21.45 25.48
CA THR A 337 -7.12 21.20 24.89
C THR A 337 -6.44 22.50 24.46
N ASN A 338 -7.21 23.57 24.31
CA ASN A 338 -6.74 24.86 23.85
C ASN A 338 -6.66 25.88 25.01
N LEU A 339 -5.48 26.45 25.20
CA LEU A 339 -5.24 27.46 26.24
C LEU A 339 -6.10 28.72 26.02
N ARG A 340 -6.31 29.11 24.76
CA ARG A 340 -7.02 30.35 24.42
C ARG A 340 -8.52 30.27 24.76
N SER A 341 -9.17 29.14 24.50
CA SER A 341 -10.60 28.96 24.81
C SER A 341 -10.87 29.04 26.31
N ILE A 342 -10.05 28.38 27.12
CA ILE A 342 -10.11 28.44 28.59
C ILE A 342 -9.89 29.89 29.07
N PHE A 343 -8.87 30.57 28.52
CA PHE A 343 -8.56 31.94 28.89
C PHE A 343 -9.71 32.92 28.57
N ILE A 344 -10.28 32.83 27.37
CA ILE A 344 -11.40 33.68 26.93
C ILE A 344 -12.62 33.49 27.84
N TRP A 345 -12.91 32.25 28.26
CA TRP A 345 -14.02 31.98 29.16
C TRP A 345 -13.80 32.56 30.56
N LEU A 346 -12.61 32.38 31.14
CA LEU A 346 -12.25 32.95 32.43
C LEU A 346 -12.33 34.49 32.41
N ALA A 347 -11.89 35.11 31.33
CA ALA A 347 -12.00 36.55 31.13
C ALA A 347 -13.46 37.02 31.10
N GLY A 348 -14.38 36.24 30.50
CA GLY A 348 -15.81 36.53 30.55
C GLY A 348 -16.40 36.43 31.97
N LYS A 349 -15.93 35.47 32.78
CA LYS A 349 -16.36 35.30 34.18
C LYS A 349 -15.73 36.28 35.17
N GLN A 350 -14.69 37.03 34.75
CA GLN A 350 -13.96 38.02 35.55
C GLN A 350 -13.16 37.43 36.71
N GLU A 351 -12.58 36.25 36.50
CA GLU A 351 -11.71 35.62 37.49
C GLU A 351 -10.25 36.05 37.27
N ASP A 352 -9.95 37.31 37.60
CA ASP A 352 -8.65 37.94 37.33
C ASP A 352 -7.47 37.23 38.01
N SER A 353 -7.68 36.61 39.19
CA SER A 353 -6.66 35.83 39.89
C SER A 353 -6.21 34.60 39.09
N LEU A 354 -7.16 33.86 38.51
CA LEU A 354 -6.88 32.67 37.70
C LEU A 354 -6.26 33.03 36.34
N LEU A 355 -6.63 34.18 35.77
CA LEU A 355 -5.98 34.71 34.56
C LEU A 355 -4.51 35.04 34.80
N GLU A 356 -4.17 35.61 35.96
CA GLU A 356 -2.77 35.88 36.32
C GLU A 356 -1.98 34.60 36.59
N GLN A 357 -2.60 33.59 37.21
CA GLN A 357 -2.00 32.26 37.36
C GLN A 357 -1.71 31.63 36.00
N LEU A 358 -2.66 31.62 35.06
CA LEU A 358 -2.44 31.14 33.70
C LEU A 358 -1.33 31.92 32.98
N ARG A 359 -1.31 33.25 33.14
CA ARG A 359 -0.26 34.09 32.53
C ARG A 359 1.13 33.70 33.03
N LYS A 360 1.29 33.46 34.34
CA LYS A 360 2.56 33.08 34.96
C LYS A 360 2.97 31.66 34.57
N ASN A 361 2.03 30.70 34.62
CA ASN A 361 2.30 29.30 34.34
C ASN A 361 2.71 29.07 32.88
N PHE A 362 2.01 29.69 31.92
CA PHE A 362 2.25 29.50 30.48
C PHE A 362 3.08 30.62 29.83
N LYS A 363 3.69 31.51 30.62
CA LYS A 363 4.55 32.61 30.16
C LYS A 363 3.94 33.43 29.01
N LEU A 364 2.66 33.76 29.11
CA LEU A 364 1.93 34.47 28.05
C LEU A 364 2.47 35.90 27.86
N SER A 365 2.68 36.29 26.60
CA SER A 365 3.09 37.66 26.27
C SER A 365 2.02 38.68 26.66
N GLU A 366 2.43 39.91 26.98
CA GLU A 366 1.49 40.97 27.36
C GLU A 366 0.48 41.31 26.25
N LYS A 367 0.89 41.17 24.99
CA LYS A 367 0.00 41.34 23.82
C LYS A 367 -1.06 40.24 23.74
N GLN A 368 -0.70 38.97 23.96
CA GLN A 368 -1.66 37.85 23.97
C GLN A 368 -2.65 38.00 25.13
N TYR A 369 -2.13 38.26 26.34
CA TYR A 369 -2.95 38.45 27.54
C TYR A 369 -4.00 39.54 27.35
N SER A 370 -3.60 40.70 26.84
CA SER A 370 -4.52 41.83 26.59
C SER A 370 -5.54 41.50 25.50
N THR A 371 -5.10 40.94 24.38
CA THR A 371 -5.99 40.60 23.25
C THR A 371 -7.06 39.59 23.68
N TRP A 372 -6.67 38.49 24.34
CA TRP A 372 -7.61 37.47 24.77
C TRP A 372 -8.53 37.94 25.90
N LYS A 373 -8.05 38.83 26.78
CA LYS A 373 -8.89 39.42 27.84
C LYS A 373 -9.97 40.33 27.25
N ILE A 374 -9.62 41.16 26.26
CA ILE A 374 -10.57 42.02 25.54
C ILE A 374 -11.60 41.15 24.82
N GLU A 375 -11.16 40.10 24.13
CA GLU A 375 -12.04 39.16 23.41
C GLU A 375 -13.01 38.44 24.36
N GLY A 376 -12.55 37.96 25.52
CA GLY A 376 -13.41 37.31 26.51
C GLY A 376 -14.47 38.25 27.12
N LEU A 377 -14.11 39.50 27.40
CA LEU A 377 -15.06 40.51 27.89
C LEU A 377 -16.10 40.89 26.83
N ALA A 378 -15.67 41.02 25.57
CA ALA A 378 -16.56 41.29 24.44
C ALA A 378 -17.53 40.13 24.21
N LYS A 379 -17.05 38.87 24.23
CA LYS A 379 -17.89 37.67 24.10
C LYS A 379 -18.92 37.54 25.22
N ALA A 380 -18.57 37.96 26.44
CA ALA A 380 -19.49 38.00 27.58
C ALA A 380 -20.38 39.27 27.62
N LYS A 381 -20.32 40.14 26.61
CA LYS A 381 -21.05 41.44 26.53
C LYS A 381 -20.83 42.36 27.75
N LYS A 382 -19.68 42.25 28.43
CA LYS A 382 -19.31 43.06 29.62
C LYS A 382 -18.60 44.36 29.21
N TRP A 383 -19.33 45.21 28.52
CA TRP A 383 -18.81 46.41 27.87
C TRP A 383 -18.22 47.46 28.82
N ASN A 384 -18.85 47.67 29.99
CA ASN A 384 -18.38 48.64 31.00
C ASN A 384 -16.95 48.32 31.51
N HIS A 385 -16.64 47.04 31.66
CA HIS A 385 -15.33 46.59 32.11
C HIS A 385 -14.27 46.72 31.01
N LEU A 386 -14.66 46.51 29.75
CA LEU A 386 -13.79 46.74 28.59
C LEU A 386 -13.44 48.22 28.49
N GLU A 387 -14.41 49.13 28.64
CA GLU A 387 -14.18 50.57 28.60
C GLU A 387 -13.24 51.04 29.72
N ASN A 388 -13.42 50.52 30.94
CA ASN A 388 -12.55 50.81 32.07
C ASN A 388 -11.12 50.28 31.86
N LEU A 389 -10.94 49.12 31.23
CA LEU A 389 -9.61 48.59 30.89
C LEU A 389 -8.88 49.45 29.86
N VAL A 390 -9.60 49.95 28.85
CA VAL A 390 -9.03 50.86 27.83
C VAL A 390 -8.66 52.22 28.44
N LYS A 391 -9.42 52.70 29.44
CA LYS A 391 -9.13 53.96 30.14
C LYS A 391 -7.93 53.86 31.11
N THR A 392 -7.76 52.73 31.78
CA THR A 392 -6.78 52.57 32.87
C THR A 392 -5.42 52.05 32.42
N LYS A 393 -5.34 51.26 31.33
CA LYS A 393 -4.08 50.72 30.82
C LYS A 393 -3.80 51.24 29.41
N LYS A 394 -2.53 51.56 29.11
CA LYS A 394 -2.08 51.69 27.71
C LYS A 394 -2.30 50.34 27.04
N VAL A 395 -3.37 50.24 26.25
CA VAL A 395 -3.70 49.02 25.51
C VAL A 395 -2.55 48.73 24.55
N THR A 396 -1.85 47.62 24.75
CA THR A 396 -0.76 47.18 23.86
C THR A 396 -1.26 46.64 22.52
N VAL A 397 -2.56 46.33 22.47
CA VAL A 397 -3.31 45.96 21.26
C VAL A 397 -3.71 47.21 20.49
N GLY A 398 -3.50 47.21 19.18
CA GLY A 398 -3.93 48.32 18.33
C GLY A 398 -5.45 48.54 18.40
N TYR A 399 -5.88 49.80 18.43
CA TYR A 399 -7.30 50.18 18.51
C TYR A 399 -8.15 49.57 17.38
N LEU A 400 -7.56 49.30 16.21
CA LEU A 400 -8.24 48.63 15.10
C LEU A 400 -8.73 47.21 15.48
N SER A 401 -7.90 46.41 16.15
CA SER A 401 -8.27 45.07 16.58
C SER A 401 -9.36 45.09 17.65
N LEU A 402 -9.36 46.11 18.50
CA LEU A 402 -10.41 46.33 19.50
C LEU A 402 -11.75 46.69 18.84
N ILE A 403 -11.73 47.57 17.82
CA ILE A 403 -12.90 47.93 17.02
C ILE A 403 -13.45 46.71 16.28
N THR A 404 -12.60 45.88 15.66
CA THR A 404 -13.04 44.65 15.00
C THR A 404 -13.76 43.70 15.96
N LEU A 405 -13.27 43.56 17.19
CA LEU A 405 -13.89 42.71 18.21
C LEU A 405 -15.23 43.28 18.68
N CYS A 406 -15.32 44.60 18.93
CA CYS A 406 -16.57 45.25 19.31
C CYS A 406 -17.67 45.08 18.25
N VAL A 407 -17.33 45.21 16.97
CA VAL A 407 -18.26 44.99 15.85
C VAL A 407 -18.69 43.53 15.76
N GLN A 408 -17.76 42.58 15.90
CA GLN A 408 -18.06 41.14 15.85
C GLN A 408 -19.07 40.69 16.92
N TYR A 409 -19.04 41.32 18.10
CA TYR A 409 -19.95 41.02 19.21
C TYR A 409 -21.10 42.03 19.35
N GLU A 410 -21.48 42.70 18.25
CA GLU A 410 -22.69 43.53 18.10
C GLU A 410 -22.71 44.85 18.91
N ASN A 411 -21.56 45.45 19.23
CA ASN A 411 -21.52 46.78 19.84
C ASN A 411 -20.85 47.82 18.93
N THR A 412 -21.67 48.40 18.06
CA THR A 412 -21.26 49.45 17.10
C THR A 412 -21.04 50.81 17.77
N GLU A 413 -21.69 51.08 18.90
CA GLU A 413 -21.59 52.36 19.62
C GLU A 413 -20.21 52.53 20.27
N LEU A 414 -19.76 51.54 21.02
CA LEU A 414 -18.40 51.55 21.57
C LEU A 414 -17.33 51.45 20.50
N ALA A 415 -17.60 50.70 19.42
CA ALA A 415 -16.68 50.67 18.28
C ALA A 415 -16.48 52.08 17.68
N SER A 416 -17.54 52.89 17.58
CA SER A 416 -17.48 54.24 17.04
C SER A 416 -16.67 55.22 17.90
N SER A 417 -16.77 55.12 19.23
CA SER A 417 -16.01 56.00 20.15
C SER A 417 -14.50 55.69 20.16
N PHE A 418 -14.11 54.48 19.79
CA PHE A 418 -12.70 54.11 19.63
C PHE A 418 -12.11 54.52 18.28
N ILE A 419 -12.92 54.85 17.26
CA ILE A 419 -12.43 55.34 15.96
C ILE A 419 -11.70 56.67 16.11
N GLU A 420 -12.21 57.56 16.97
CA GLU A 420 -11.62 58.89 17.22
C GLU A 420 -10.20 58.81 17.81
N LYS A 421 -9.82 57.66 18.37
CA LYS A 421 -8.50 57.41 18.97
C LYS A 421 -7.49 56.79 18.01
N LEU A 422 -7.88 56.50 16.77
CA LEU A 422 -6.98 55.96 15.74
C LEU A 422 -6.08 57.05 15.16
N THR A 423 -4.77 56.86 15.26
CA THR A 423 -3.77 57.77 14.68
C THR A 423 -3.51 57.48 13.20
N SER A 424 -3.67 56.22 12.78
CA SER A 424 -3.44 55.78 11.40
C SER A 424 -4.69 55.97 10.55
N PRO A 425 -4.63 56.80 9.51
CA PRO A 425 -5.81 57.15 8.71
C PRO A 425 -6.28 56.03 7.76
N ASP A 426 -5.42 55.06 7.42
CA ASP A 426 -5.84 53.85 6.69
C ASP A 426 -6.64 52.90 7.61
N ASP A 427 -6.29 52.88 8.89
CA ASP A 427 -7.01 52.11 9.91
C ASP A 427 -8.35 52.77 10.26
N VAL A 428 -8.44 54.10 10.19
CA VAL A 428 -9.71 54.85 10.29
C VAL A 428 -10.67 54.47 9.16
N ILE A 429 -10.18 54.40 7.91
CA ILE A 429 -10.99 53.98 6.76
C ILE A 429 -11.49 52.54 6.97
N LYS A 430 -10.62 51.62 7.36
CA LYS A 430 -10.99 50.23 7.66
C LYS A 430 -11.98 50.13 8.82
N ALA A 431 -11.79 50.91 9.89
CA ALA A 431 -12.67 50.92 11.05
C ALA A 431 -14.08 51.42 10.72
N HIS A 432 -14.21 52.50 9.94
CA HIS A 432 -15.52 52.99 9.49
C HIS A 432 -16.25 52.00 8.57
N VAL A 433 -15.52 51.28 7.72
CA VAL A 433 -16.07 50.18 6.92
C VAL A 433 -16.59 49.06 7.81
N LEU A 434 -15.86 48.71 8.88
CA LEU A 434 -16.25 47.65 9.82
C LEU A 434 -17.47 48.04 10.66
N VAL A 435 -17.55 49.28 11.13
CA VAL A 435 -18.69 49.79 11.93
C VAL A 435 -19.97 49.94 11.09
N GLY A 436 -19.92 49.73 9.77
CA GLY A 436 -21.08 49.81 8.89
C GLY A 436 -21.39 51.23 8.41
N ASN A 437 -20.40 52.13 8.44
CA ASN A 437 -20.50 53.51 7.95
C ASN A 437 -19.69 53.73 6.66
N PRO A 438 -20.11 53.15 5.52
CA PRO A 438 -19.33 53.16 4.28
C PRO A 438 -19.20 54.54 3.64
N VAL A 439 -20.18 55.43 3.87
CA VAL A 439 -20.18 56.79 3.31
C VAL A 439 -19.07 57.63 3.95
N ARG A 440 -18.97 57.62 5.29
CA ARG A 440 -17.89 58.31 6.01
C ARG A 440 -16.50 57.73 5.67
N ALA A 441 -16.40 56.40 5.51
CA ALA A 441 -15.17 55.77 5.06
C ALA A 441 -14.75 56.24 3.66
N ALA A 442 -15.71 56.34 2.73
CA ALA A 442 -15.47 56.80 1.36
C ALA A 442 -15.12 58.29 1.30
N GLU A 443 -15.74 59.14 2.12
CA GLU A 443 -15.39 60.56 2.23
C GLU A 443 -13.94 60.77 2.72
N ILE A 444 -13.52 59.99 3.72
CA ILE A 444 -12.14 60.05 4.26
C ILE A 444 -11.13 59.55 3.22
N ALA A 445 -11.45 58.48 2.50
CA ALA A 445 -10.62 57.98 1.40
C ALA A 445 -10.55 58.97 0.21
N ALA A 446 -11.66 59.63 -0.11
CA ALA A 446 -11.74 60.67 -1.15
C ALA A 446 -10.94 61.92 -0.80
N LYS A 447 -11.01 62.39 0.44
CA LYS A 447 -10.17 63.51 0.94
C LYS A 447 -8.67 63.23 0.82
N ARG A 448 -8.27 61.96 0.87
CA ARG A 448 -6.86 61.53 0.79
C ARG A 448 -6.43 61.06 -0.60
N LYS A 449 -7.33 61.12 -1.59
CA LYS A 449 -7.12 60.65 -2.97
C LYS A 449 -6.69 59.16 -3.06
N ASP A 450 -7.06 58.33 -2.08
CA ASP A 450 -6.77 56.89 -2.12
C ASP A 450 -7.82 56.15 -2.96
N LEU A 451 -7.58 56.12 -4.27
CA LEU A 451 -8.45 55.48 -5.27
C LEU A 451 -8.61 53.97 -5.02
N VAL A 452 -7.57 53.30 -4.50
CA VAL A 452 -7.57 51.85 -4.27
C VAL A 452 -8.52 51.49 -3.14
N SER A 453 -8.48 52.23 -2.04
CA SER A 453 -9.41 52.02 -0.91
C SER A 453 -10.86 52.39 -1.28
N LEU A 454 -11.07 53.45 -2.06
CA LEU A 454 -12.38 53.84 -2.58
C LEU A 454 -13.02 52.76 -3.47
N GLU A 455 -12.26 52.20 -4.40
CA GLU A 455 -12.73 51.12 -5.27
C GLU A 455 -13.04 49.85 -4.48
N ARG A 456 -12.23 49.52 -3.46
CA ARG A 456 -12.52 48.39 -2.55
C ARG A 456 -13.81 48.59 -1.76
N ILE A 457 -14.08 49.81 -1.29
CA ILE A 457 -15.32 50.14 -0.56
C ILE A 457 -16.52 50.06 -1.51
N TYR A 458 -16.42 50.65 -2.70
CA TYR A 458 -17.46 50.60 -3.73
C TYR A 458 -17.82 49.15 -4.12
N ASN A 459 -16.81 48.31 -4.36
CA ASN A 459 -17.02 46.91 -4.73
C ASN A 459 -17.67 46.09 -3.61
N ARG A 460 -17.36 46.39 -2.34
CA ARG A 460 -17.92 45.70 -1.19
C ARG A 460 -19.38 46.10 -0.90
N PHE A 461 -19.77 47.33 -1.19
CA PHE A 461 -21.12 47.86 -0.92
C PHE A 461 -21.97 48.07 -2.19
N ARG A 462 -21.59 47.43 -3.31
CA ARG A 462 -22.27 47.55 -4.61
C ARG A 462 -23.75 47.17 -4.58
N SER A 463 -24.14 46.29 -3.66
CA SER A 463 -25.51 45.79 -3.51
C SER A 463 -26.48 46.77 -2.86
N ASN A 464 -25.98 47.80 -2.16
CA ASN A 464 -26.81 48.82 -1.50
C ASN A 464 -26.90 50.06 -2.40
N ASP A 465 -27.98 50.17 -3.17
CA ASP A 465 -28.18 51.17 -4.24
C ASP A 465 -27.90 52.63 -3.82
N GLU A 466 -28.35 53.06 -2.64
CA GLU A 466 -28.16 54.43 -2.18
C GLU A 466 -26.69 54.72 -1.82
N THR A 467 -26.06 53.81 -1.06
CA THR A 467 -24.65 53.96 -0.67
C THR A 467 -23.72 53.83 -1.87
N ALA A 468 -24.02 52.93 -2.81
CA ALA A 468 -23.26 52.74 -4.02
C ALA A 468 -23.29 53.99 -4.92
N ARG A 469 -24.46 54.65 -5.07
CA ARG A 469 -24.58 55.91 -5.82
C ARG A 469 -23.76 57.05 -5.20
N LEU A 470 -23.75 57.17 -3.88
CA LEU A 470 -22.96 58.18 -3.16
C LEU A 470 -21.45 57.93 -3.30
N ILE A 471 -21.02 56.67 -3.12
CA ILE A 471 -19.61 56.29 -3.30
C ILE A 471 -19.18 56.46 -4.76
N GLN A 472 -20.04 56.14 -5.74
CA GLN A 472 -19.76 56.33 -7.17
C GLN A 472 -19.61 57.79 -7.55
N LYS A 473 -20.38 58.71 -6.94
CA LYS A 473 -20.20 60.15 -7.11
C LYS A 473 -18.82 60.59 -6.60
N LEU A 474 -18.43 60.18 -5.39
CA LEU A 474 -17.11 60.47 -4.83
C LEU A 474 -15.96 59.89 -5.70
N LEU A 475 -16.16 58.69 -6.26
CA LEU A 475 -15.19 58.03 -7.14
C LEU A 475 -15.03 58.77 -8.48
N ARG A 476 -16.12 59.35 -9.01
CA ARG A 476 -16.07 60.21 -10.20
C ARG A 476 -15.37 61.54 -9.88
N GLU A 477 -15.70 62.18 -8.77
CA GLU A 477 -15.10 63.45 -8.34
C GLU A 477 -13.59 63.35 -8.11
N CYS A 478 -13.11 62.23 -7.56
CA CYS A 478 -11.67 61.96 -7.42
C CYS A 478 -10.97 61.65 -8.74
N ARG A 479 -11.67 61.12 -9.75
CA ARG A 479 -11.13 60.85 -11.10
C ARG A 479 -11.13 62.08 -12.01
N THR A 480 -12.01 63.05 -11.78
CA THR A 480 -12.16 64.25 -12.62
C THR A 480 -11.28 65.43 -12.25
N LYS A 481 -10.51 65.34 -11.15
CA LYS A 481 -9.50 66.36 -10.77
C LYS A 481 -8.09 65.86 -11.09
N PRO A 482 -7.58 66.02 -12.33
CA PRO A 482 -6.17 65.84 -12.61
C PRO A 482 -5.36 66.97 -11.94
N GLU A 483 -4.22 66.57 -11.36
CA GLU A 483 -3.10 67.31 -10.73
C GLU A 483 -3.31 68.75 -10.25
#